data_AF-A0A9R0XZ78-F1
#
_entry.id   AF-A0A9R0XZ78-F1
#
_cell.length_a   1.000
_cell.length_b   1.000
_cell.length_c   1.000
_cell.angle_alpha   90.00
_cell.angle_beta   90.00
_cell.angle_gamma   90.00
#
_symmetry.space_group_name_H-M   'P 1'
#
loop_
_entity.id
_entity.type
_entity.pdbx_description
1 polymer ?
#
loop_
_entity_poly.entity_id
_entity_poly.type
_entity_poly.pdbx_seq_one_letter_code
_entity_poly.pdbx_strand_id
1 'polypeptide(L)' 'MASPPEGVEPAVIHAWSAPRSLSTSLMYSFSERDDMDVLDEPLYANFLRVTGVDRPYRQELLSKMVRLEPCLSCLLL' A
#
# COMPACT_ATOMS: atom_id res chain seq x y z
N MET A 1 -12.20 15.61 -3.88
CA MET A 1 -12.31 14.74 -2.68
C MET A 1 -13.65 15.01 -2.01
N ALA A 2 -14.67 14.25 -2.37
CA ALA A 2 -15.88 14.21 -1.57
C ALA A 2 -15.52 13.43 -0.29
N SER A 3 -15.70 14.03 0.88
CA SER A 3 -15.61 13.28 2.12
C SER A 3 -16.63 12.13 2.07
N PRO A 4 -16.26 10.92 2.51
CA PRO A 4 -17.20 9.80 2.51
C PRO A 4 -18.45 10.20 3.32
N PRO A 5 -19.65 9.81 2.87
CA PRO A 5 -20.87 10.06 3.63
C PRO A 5 -20.74 9.45 5.03
N GLU A 6 -21.14 10.20 6.06
CA GLU A 6 -21.05 9.75 7.45
C GLU A 6 -21.73 8.38 7.62
N GLY A 7 -20.98 7.40 8.13
CA GLY A 7 -21.49 6.07 8.49
C GLY A 7 -21.22 4.94 7.50
N VAL A 8 -20.41 5.15 6.44
CA VAL A 8 -19.98 4.08 5.54
C VAL A 8 -18.51 3.75 5.78
N GLU A 9 -18.24 2.55 6.30
CA GLU A 9 -16.89 2.02 6.41
C GLU A 9 -16.32 1.74 5.00
N PRO A 10 -15.06 2.13 4.71
CA PRO A 10 -14.47 1.91 3.41
C PRO A 10 -14.22 0.42 3.15
N ALA A 11 -14.60 -0.05 1.97
CA ALA A 11 -14.27 -1.40 1.53
C ALA A 11 -12.77 -1.48 1.15
N VAL A 12 -12.03 -2.38 1.79
CA VAL A 12 -10.59 -2.59 1.51
C VAL A 12 -10.41 -3.72 0.50
N ILE A 13 -9.72 -3.44 -0.61
CA ILE A 13 -9.37 -4.42 -1.64
C ILE A 13 -7.86 -4.62 -1.63
N HIS A 14 -7.42 -5.88 -1.48
CA HIS A 14 -6.02 -6.25 -1.58
C HIS A 14 -5.71 -6.83 -2.96
N ALA A 15 -4.78 -6.21 -3.69
CA ALA A 15 -4.30 -6.71 -4.98
C ALA A 15 -2.92 -7.34 -4.80
N TRP A 16 -2.83 -8.67 -4.95
CA TRP A 16 -1.58 -9.42 -4.81
C TRP A 16 -1.16 -9.97 -6.17
N SER A 17 0.11 -9.82 -6.51
CA SER A 17 0.59 -10.16 -7.84
C SER A 17 2.10 -10.39 -7.88
N ALA A 18 2.56 -11.17 -8.85
CA ALA A 18 3.98 -11.32 -9.12
C ALA A 18 4.54 -10.06 -9.83
N PRO A 19 5.85 -9.79 -9.74
CA PRO A 19 6.48 -8.72 -10.51
C PRO A 19 6.20 -8.86 -12.01
N ARG A 20 5.96 -7.72 -12.68
CA ARG A 20 5.72 -7.64 -14.13
C ARG A 20 4.41 -8.28 -14.60
N SER A 21 3.40 -8.40 -13.73
CA SER A 21 2.07 -8.94 -14.06
C SER A 21 1.03 -7.86 -14.45
N LEU A 22 1.45 -6.65 -14.80
CA LEU A 22 0.57 -5.50 -15.09
C LEU A 22 -0.26 -4.98 -13.90
N SER A 23 0.02 -5.40 -12.67
CA SER A 23 -0.67 -4.94 -11.46
C SER A 23 -0.54 -3.43 -11.23
N THR A 24 0.61 -2.84 -11.55
CA THR A 24 0.80 -1.38 -11.52
C THR A 24 -0.22 -0.69 -12.44
N SER A 25 -0.33 -1.11 -13.70
CA SER A 25 -1.29 -0.53 -14.65
C SER A 25 -2.73 -0.68 -14.16
N LEU A 26 -3.06 -1.82 -13.54
CA LEU A 26 -4.36 -2.02 -12.92
C LEU A 26 -4.59 -1.04 -11.76
N MET A 27 -3.63 -0.89 -10.85
CA MET A 27 -3.72 0.03 -9.72
C MET A 27 -3.91 1.49 -10.17
N TYR A 28 -3.16 1.94 -11.18
CA TYR A 28 -3.34 3.28 -11.75
C TYR A 28 -4.74 3.46 -12.37
N SER A 29 -5.33 2.41 -12.98
CA SER A 29 -6.70 2.52 -13.49
C SER A 29 -7.75 2.73 -12.39
N PHE A 30 -7.49 2.23 -11.17
CA PHE A 30 -8.34 2.49 -10.01
C PHE A 30 -8.09 3.86 -9.39
N SER A 31 -6.85 4.38 -9.44
CA SER A 31 -6.54 5.71 -8.90
C SER A 31 -7.16 6.86 -9.69
N GLU A 32 -7.53 6.63 -10.95
CA GLU A 32 -8.26 7.61 -11.77
C GLU A 32 -9.74 7.73 -11.40
N ARG A 33 -10.25 6.90 -10.49
CA ARG A 33 -11.64 6.97 -10.04
C ARG A 33 -11.77 7.88 -8.82
N ASP A 34 -12.78 8.73 -8.81
CA ASP A 34 -13.04 9.66 -7.70
C ASP A 34 -13.56 8.99 -6.41
N ASP A 35 -13.95 7.71 -6.49
CA ASP A 35 -14.55 6.94 -5.40
C ASP A 35 -13.56 6.02 -4.68
N MET A 36 -12.26 6.08 -5.01
CA MET A 36 -11.28 5.12 -4.51
C MET A 36 -9.92 5.75 -4.26
N ASP A 37 -9.31 5.36 -3.13
CA ASP A 37 -7.92 5.67 -2.82
C ASP A 37 -7.05 4.44 -3.05
N VAL A 38 -5.86 4.65 -3.62
CA VAL A 38 -4.90 3.58 -3.95
C VAL A 38 -3.63 3.75 -3.12
N LEU A 39 -3.19 2.66 -2.49
CA LEU A 39 -1.96 2.59 -1.71
C LEU A 39 -0.96 1.65 -2.38
N ASP A 40 0.19 2.18 -2.79
CA ASP A 40 1.24 1.43 -3.48
C ASP A 40 2.22 0.77 -2.50
N GLU A 41 2.43 -0.54 -2.70
CA GLU A 41 3.38 -1.40 -1.97
C GLU A 41 3.58 -1.09 -0.46
N PRO A 42 2.52 -1.08 0.38
CA PRO A 42 2.62 -0.67 1.79
C PRO A 42 3.55 -1.56 2.64
N LEU A 43 3.79 -2.80 2.22
CA LEU A 43 4.62 -3.75 2.94
C LEU A 43 6.12 -3.62 2.62
N TYR A 44 6.49 -2.88 1.58
CA TYR A 44 7.89 -2.78 1.14
C TYR A 44 8.78 -2.09 2.18
N ALA A 45 8.27 -1.06 2.85
CA ALA A 45 8.97 -0.40 3.96
C ALA A 45 9.27 -1.37 5.11
N ASN A 46 8.29 -2.20 5.48
CA ASN A 46 8.45 -3.21 6.50
C ASN A 46 9.44 -4.30 6.07
N PHE A 47 9.39 -4.73 4.81
CA PHE A 47 10.38 -5.65 4.24
C PHE A 47 11.81 -5.11 4.36
N LEU A 48 12.06 -3.84 3.97
CA LEU A 48 13.40 -3.23 4.11
C LEU A 48 13.83 -3.10 5.57
N ARG A 49 12.90 -2.83 6.49
CA ARG A 49 13.17 -2.77 7.93
C ARG A 49 13.61 -4.12 8.48
N VAL A 50 12.89 -5.20 8.13
CA VAL A 50 13.13 -6.55 8.66
C VAL A 50 14.35 -7.20 8.02
N THR A 51 14.50 -7.09 6.69
CA THR A 51 15.60 -7.75 5.97
C THR A 51 16.92 -6.98 6.05
N GLY A 52 16.87 -5.67 6.31
CA GLY A 52 18.05 -4.82 6.39
C GLY A 52 18.74 -4.55 5.04
N VAL A 53 18.12 -4.96 3.93
CA VAL A 53 18.65 -4.77 2.57
C VAL A 53 18.92 -3.28 2.32
N ASP A 54 20.14 -2.97 1.86
CA ASP A 54 20.51 -1.60 1.55
C ASP A 54 19.99 -1.18 0.17
N ARG A 55 19.37 -0.01 0.13
CA ARG A 55 18.77 0.60 -1.06
C ARG A 55 19.00 2.12 -0.97
N PRO A 56 19.33 2.80 -2.09
CA PRO A 56 19.64 4.23 -2.08
C PRO A 56 18.57 5.12 -1.42
N TYR A 57 17.30 4.73 -1.54
CA TYR A 57 16.14 5.48 -1.03
C TYR A 57 15.55 4.90 0.26
N ARG A 58 16.27 4.00 0.95
CA ARG A 58 15.79 3.31 2.15
C ARG A 58 15.34 4.29 3.24
N GLN A 59 16.16 5.29 3.53
CA GLN A 59 15.85 6.25 4.61
C GLN A 59 14.64 7.13 4.27
N GLU A 60 14.51 7.52 3.01
CA GLU A 60 13.36 8.28 2.53
C GLU A 60 12.07 7.46 2.65
N LEU A 61 12.12 6.20 2.26
CA LEU A 61 10.98 5.29 2.27
C LEU A 61 10.55 4.93 3.72
N LEU A 62 11.50 4.73 4.63
CA LEU A 62 11.21 4.54 6.05
C LEU A 62 10.64 5.80 6.72
N SER A 63 11.05 6.99 6.28
CA SER A 63 10.53 8.25 6.82
C SER A 63 9.08 8.52 6.40
N LYS A 64 8.65 8.00 5.24
CA LYS A 64 7.28 8.09 4.71
C LYS A 64 6.36 6.96 5.20
N MET A 65 6.88 6.02 5.98
CA MET A 65 6.10 4.90 6.51
C MET A 65 5.05 5.41 7.49
N VAL A 66 3.77 5.32 7.09
CA VAL A 66 2.65 5.45 8.03
C VAL A 66 2.69 4.23 8.95
N ARG A 67 2.63 4.44 10.27
CA ARG A 67 2.52 3.34 11.24
C ARG A 67 1.17 2.66 11.01
N LEU A 68 1.18 1.61 10.20
CA LEU A 68 0.13 0.62 10.21
C LEU A 68 0.25 -0.07 11.57
N GLU A 69 -0.68 0.23 12.48
CA GLU A 69 -0.83 -0.55 13.71
C GLU A 69 -0.80 -2.04 13.34
N PRO A 70 -0.03 -2.86 14.06
CA PRO A 70 0.31 -4.19 13.61
C PRO A 70 -0.91 -5.12 13.78
N CYS A 71 -1.80 -5.13 12.79
CA CYS A 71 -2.67 -6.28 12.57
C CYS A 71 -1.75 -7.43 12.10
N LEU A 72 -1.25 -8.20 13.07
CA LEU A 72 -0.35 -9.34 12.89
C LEU A 72 -0.89 -10.40 11.91
N SER A 73 -2.15 -10.31 11.48
CA SER A 73 -2.75 -11.17 10.46
C SER A 73 -2.46 -10.77 9.01
N CYS A 74 -1.93 -9.57 8.73
CA CYS A 74 -1.62 -9.12 7.37
C CYS A 74 -0.18 -9.42 6.93
N LEU A 75 0.62 -10.06 7.80
CA LEU A 75 2.01 -10.42 7.52
C LEU A 75 2.08 -11.87 7.03
N LEU A 76 1.69 -12.13 5.78
CA LEU A 76 2.13 -13.30 5.02
C LEU A 76 1.80 -13.14 3.53
N LEU A 77 2.80 -12.62 2.79
CA LEU A 77 2.94 -12.52 1.33
C LEU A 77 2.04 -11.52 0.61
#